data_AF-A0A8H8P0T9-F1
#
_entry.id   AF-A0A8H8P0T9-F1
#
_cell.length_a   1.000
_cell.length_b   1.000
_cell.length_c   1.000
_cell.angle_alpha   90.00
_cell.angle_beta   90.00
_cell.angle_gamma   90.00
#
_symmetry.space_group_name_H-M   'P 1'
#
loop_
_entity.id
_entity.type
_entity.pdbx_description
1 polymer ?
#
loop_
_entity_poly.entity_id
_entity_poly.type
_entity_poly.pdbx_seq_one_letter_code
_entity_poly.pdbx_strand_id
1 'polypeptide(L)'
;MKFIAAEERKENYLHVLLIATGSVAAIKVPLMAQKLLTYDRVKVEVVATEAAINFIHMDEIQAAGSRVWTDSGDWTTWKKAGDPILHIELRRWADVVLVAPCSANTLAKIASGLCDNLATSILRALAPSTPTFIFPAMNTHMYEHPLTTRHLNIVSDVIGYTVIGPIGKALACGDIGMGAMTEWSDIVQLVVSRWSLVPKQSTSESSRTFIPAIVVEASTQTQKQADLSAGIPSLEEIARDYPPMFTWDQVKDQVDSGDLAALKRHPALQQRYDKWIQQVKMIHGSVGKFEIYTFNYDFSNAYIPASPGSHTEPTYADNGSALGQSETVSVRPLTPSANNGKRWFTADIAEPLVKILPNDWPYSVPPEIRHYVVWSRLPITHPGIVPAQIWDRIVQDGLWGFSGSTYKPKGSGDESTDQLVRQAGAEVRTYVEDKWPAVEYEIAWFVNPPRLQSIPGLAHLHVFARKKSD
;
A
#
# COMPACT_ATOMS: atom_id res chain seq x y z
N MET A 1 15.98 24.44 26.06
CA MET A 1 17.14 23.52 25.97
C MET A 1 17.61 23.56 24.53
N LYS A 2 18.90 23.83 24.25
CA LYS A 2 19.40 23.86 22.88
C LYS A 2 19.46 22.40 22.37
N PHE A 3 18.91 22.12 21.19
CA PHE A 3 18.98 20.81 20.55
C PHE A 3 19.66 20.98 19.19
N ILE A 4 20.79 20.30 18.98
CA ILE A 4 21.52 20.29 17.72
C ILE A 4 21.66 18.85 17.28
N ALA A 5 21.14 18.53 16.10
CA ALA A 5 21.11 17.17 15.57
C ALA A 5 22.52 16.55 15.50
N ALA A 6 23.51 17.32 15.07
CA ALA A 6 24.89 16.85 14.94
C ALA A 6 25.54 16.48 16.29
N GLU A 7 25.10 17.11 17.39
CA GLU A 7 25.60 16.83 18.75
C GLU A 7 24.82 15.70 19.42
N GLU A 8 23.54 15.56 19.09
CA GLU A 8 22.59 14.64 19.72
C GLU A 8 22.48 13.28 18.99
N ARG A 9 22.94 13.20 17.73
CA ARG A 9 23.00 11.94 16.99
C ARG A 9 24.17 11.10 17.47
N LYS A 10 23.93 9.79 17.62
CA LYS A 10 24.95 8.80 17.94
C LYS A 10 25.13 7.84 16.77
N GLU A 11 26.37 7.66 16.31
CA GLU A 11 26.65 6.70 15.23
C GLU A 11 26.19 5.29 15.59
N ASN A 12 25.68 4.57 14.59
CA ASN A 12 25.12 3.22 14.71
C ASN A 12 23.86 3.10 15.59
N TYR A 13 23.23 4.22 15.98
CA TYR A 13 21.93 4.23 16.65
C TYR A 13 20.82 4.55 15.65
N LEU A 14 19.65 3.95 15.86
CA LEU A 14 18.39 4.35 15.24
C LEU A 14 17.77 5.49 16.06
N HIS A 15 17.52 6.62 15.39
CA HIS A 15 16.88 7.79 16.00
C HIS A 15 15.41 7.84 15.60
N VAL A 16 14.53 7.47 16.54
CA VAL A 16 13.07 7.41 16.35
C VAL A 16 12.44 8.69 16.87
N LEU A 17 11.79 9.45 16.00
CA LEU A 17 10.99 10.61 16.38
C LEU A 17 9.52 10.23 16.47
N LEU A 18 8.96 10.27 17.68
CA LEU A 18 7.57 9.93 17.96
C LEU A 18 6.74 11.21 18.11
N ILE A 19 5.81 11.44 17.18
CA ILE A 19 4.91 12.59 17.18
C ILE A 19 3.54 12.15 17.72
N ALA A 20 3.14 12.73 18.85
CA ALA A 20 1.85 12.53 19.49
C ALA A 20 0.90 13.71 19.19
N THR A 21 -0.30 13.38 18.74
CA THR A 21 -1.34 14.38 18.40
C THR A 21 -2.60 14.20 19.25
N GLY A 22 -3.52 15.18 19.21
CA GLY A 22 -4.73 15.22 20.04
C GLY A 22 -5.72 14.08 19.80
N SER A 23 -5.49 12.94 20.45
CA SER A 23 -6.36 11.75 20.49
C SER A 23 -6.18 11.05 21.83
N VAL A 24 -7.23 10.41 22.35
CA VAL A 24 -7.19 9.67 23.63
C VAL A 24 -6.10 8.58 23.61
N ALA A 25 -5.79 8.03 22.42
CA ALA A 25 -4.72 7.06 22.24
C ALA A 25 -3.30 7.57 22.61
N ALA A 26 -3.12 8.89 22.80
CA ALA A 26 -1.85 9.48 23.23
C ALA A 26 -1.42 9.02 24.63
N ILE A 27 -2.34 8.48 25.44
CA ILE A 27 -2.02 7.80 26.72
C ILE A 27 -1.06 6.60 26.52
N LYS A 28 -0.93 6.07 25.30
CA LYS A 28 -0.05 4.94 24.98
C LYS A 28 1.36 5.35 24.52
N VAL A 29 1.61 6.65 24.36
CA VAL A 29 2.91 7.18 23.91
C VAL A 29 4.04 6.84 24.89
N PRO A 30 3.87 6.96 26.22
CA PRO A 30 4.90 6.52 27.18
C PRO A 30 5.30 5.05 27.01
N LEU A 31 4.32 4.17 26.78
CA LEU A 31 4.56 2.74 26.59
C LEU A 31 5.42 2.47 25.35
N MET A 32 5.15 3.17 24.24
CA MET A 32 5.95 3.05 23.00
C MET A 32 7.38 3.53 23.23
N ALA A 33 7.56 4.72 23.84
CA ALA A 33 8.88 5.28 24.10
C ALA A 33 9.71 4.37 25.03
N GLN A 34 9.12 3.94 26.15
CA GLN A 34 9.77 3.05 27.10
C GLN A 34 10.17 1.73 26.44
N LYS A 35 9.27 1.11 25.68
CA LYS A 35 9.54 -0.18 25.05
C LYS A 35 10.62 -0.08 23.99
N LEU A 36 10.60 0.94 23.11
CA LEU A 36 11.65 1.16 22.11
C LEU A 36 13.03 1.32 22.76
N LEU A 37 13.11 2.02 23.90
CA LEU A 37 14.35 2.21 24.65
C LEU A 37 14.88 0.93 25.33
N THR A 38 14.11 -0.16 25.37
CA THR A 38 14.61 -1.48 25.82
C THR A 38 15.47 -2.19 24.79
N TYR A 39 15.46 -1.73 23.53
CA TYR A 39 16.30 -2.27 22.45
C TYR A 39 17.65 -1.56 22.39
N ASP A 40 18.68 -2.30 22.04
CA ASP A 40 20.03 -1.76 21.89
C ASP A 40 20.07 -0.79 20.71
N ARG A 41 20.93 0.23 20.83
CA ARG A 41 21.17 1.22 19.77
C ARG A 41 19.91 1.96 19.30
N VAL A 42 18.94 2.21 20.19
CA VAL A 42 17.77 3.05 19.91
C VAL A 42 17.83 4.33 20.74
N LYS A 43 17.51 5.46 20.10
CA LYS A 43 17.20 6.73 20.75
C LYS A 43 15.79 7.15 20.36
N VAL A 44 15.06 7.73 21.30
CA VAL A 44 13.70 8.21 21.08
C VAL A 44 13.60 9.66 21.52
N GLU A 45 13.00 10.49 20.67
CA GLU A 45 12.57 11.85 21.00
C GLU A 45 11.06 11.94 20.73
N VAL A 46 10.33 12.65 21.60
CA VAL A 46 8.88 12.78 21.49
C VAL A 46 8.50 14.22 21.19
N VAL A 47 7.62 14.44 20.23
CA VAL A 47 7.00 15.74 19.95
C VAL A 47 5.51 15.62 20.26
N ALA A 48 4.98 16.49 21.12
CA ALA A 48 3.57 16.50 21.47
C ALA A 48 2.92 17.81 21.03
N THR A 49 1.85 17.73 20.24
CA THR A 49 0.99 18.91 19.97
C THR A 49 0.30 19.35 21.26
N GLU A 50 -0.07 20.62 21.38
CA GLU A 50 -0.83 21.14 22.54
C GLU A 50 -2.08 20.28 22.88
N ALA A 51 -2.80 19.79 21.88
CA ALA A 51 -3.95 18.92 22.11
C ALA A 51 -3.57 17.55 22.72
N ALA A 52 -2.40 17.00 22.38
CA ALA A 52 -1.90 15.74 22.90
C ALA A 52 -1.48 15.83 24.37
N ILE A 53 -1.05 17.02 24.82
CA ILE A 53 -0.60 17.29 26.19
C ILE A 53 -1.69 16.93 27.21
N ASN A 54 -2.98 17.06 26.84
CA ASN A 54 -4.10 16.69 27.70
C ASN A 54 -4.21 15.19 28.03
N PHE A 55 -3.51 14.33 27.29
CA PHE A 55 -3.62 12.87 27.41
C PHE A 55 -2.30 12.16 27.71
N ILE A 56 -1.17 12.84 27.49
CA ILE A 56 0.17 12.25 27.58
C ILE A 56 0.78 12.48 28.97
N HIS A 57 1.38 11.43 29.54
CA HIS A 57 2.16 11.52 30.78
C HIS A 57 3.63 11.79 30.44
N MET A 58 4.01 13.07 30.39
CA MET A 58 5.36 13.49 29.97
C MET A 58 6.47 13.04 30.93
N ASP A 59 6.15 12.96 32.22
CA ASP A 59 7.01 12.49 33.30
C ASP A 59 7.44 11.04 33.10
N GLU A 60 6.53 10.17 32.64
CA GLU A 60 6.87 8.77 32.32
C GLU A 60 7.86 8.67 31.14
N ILE A 61 7.71 9.53 30.13
CA ILE A 61 8.60 9.58 28.96
C ILE A 61 10.00 10.07 29.37
N GLN A 62 10.04 11.10 30.21
CA GLN A 62 11.27 11.64 30.77
C GLN A 62 11.99 10.61 31.67
N ALA A 63 11.24 9.91 32.51
CA ALA A 63 11.77 8.84 33.37
C ALA A 63 12.34 7.67 32.55
N ALA A 64 11.77 7.37 31.37
CA ALA A 64 12.32 6.39 30.44
C ALA A 64 13.63 6.86 29.75
N GLY A 65 13.93 8.17 29.80
CA GLY A 65 15.14 8.76 29.22
C GLY A 65 14.97 9.38 27.84
N SER A 66 13.73 9.73 27.45
CA SER A 66 13.43 10.51 26.23
C SER A 66 12.95 11.92 26.59
N ARG A 67 13.19 12.92 25.73
CA ARG A 67 12.63 14.27 25.94
C ARG A 67 11.28 14.41 25.23
N VAL A 68 10.46 15.33 25.73
CA VAL A 68 9.20 15.74 25.12
C VAL A 68 9.32 17.19 24.69
N TRP A 69 9.12 17.44 23.40
CA TRP A 69 9.15 18.76 22.77
C TRP A 69 7.72 19.22 22.45
N THR A 70 7.44 20.49 22.71
CA THR A 70 6.13 21.13 22.45
C THR A 70 6.34 22.40 21.63
N ASP A 71 5.25 23.07 21.24
CA ASP A 71 5.32 24.25 20.36
C ASP A 71 6.14 25.41 20.97
N SER A 72 6.21 25.50 22.29
CA SER A 72 7.06 26.48 22.98
C SER A 72 8.57 26.23 22.82
N GLY A 73 8.97 25.00 22.47
CA GLY A 73 10.36 24.63 22.23
C GLY A 73 11.00 25.34 21.03
N ASP A 74 10.23 25.56 19.97
CA ASP A 74 10.74 26.19 18.72
C ASP A 74 11.08 27.66 18.96
N TRP A 75 10.26 28.36 19.76
CA TRP A 75 10.43 29.80 20.05
C TRP A 75 11.38 30.09 21.21
N THR A 76 11.62 29.14 22.11
CA THR A 76 12.57 29.32 23.21
C THR A 76 14.03 29.10 22.78
N THR A 77 14.24 28.39 21.67
CA THR A 77 15.58 28.06 21.14
C THR A 77 16.10 29.07 20.12
N TRP A 78 15.21 29.70 19.35
CA TRP A 78 15.56 30.71 18.35
C TRP A 78 15.44 32.14 18.92
N LYS A 79 16.56 32.86 19.04
CA LYS A 79 16.57 34.26 19.53
C LYS A 79 17.11 35.24 18.49
N LYS A 80 17.96 34.78 17.58
CA LYS A 80 18.54 35.56 16.49
C LYS A 80 18.77 34.71 15.25
N ALA A 81 18.91 35.37 14.10
CA ALA A 81 19.33 34.72 12.86
C ALA A 81 20.65 33.96 13.07
N GLY A 82 20.68 32.69 12.65
CA GLY A 82 21.82 31.78 12.84
C GLY A 82 21.69 30.81 14.03
N ASP A 83 20.73 31.02 14.93
CA ASP A 83 20.43 30.03 15.97
C ASP A 83 19.78 28.77 15.35
N PRO A 84 20.01 27.57 15.93
CA PRO A 84 19.35 26.35 15.47
C PRO A 84 17.83 26.45 15.62
N ILE A 85 17.11 26.00 14.59
CA ILE A 85 15.65 25.98 14.56
C ILE A 85 15.19 24.57 14.93
N LEU A 86 14.38 24.42 15.98
CA LEU A 86 14.13 23.13 16.59
C LEU A 86 13.50 22.13 15.62
N HIS A 87 12.48 22.51 14.84
CA HIS A 87 11.88 21.59 13.86
C HIS A 87 12.87 21.16 12.76
N ILE A 88 13.82 22.03 12.39
CA ILE A 88 14.87 21.72 11.42
C ILE A 88 15.88 20.74 12.01
N GLU A 89 16.23 20.89 13.28
CA GLU A 89 17.16 19.99 13.97
C GLU A 89 16.51 18.62 14.24
N LEU A 90 15.25 18.58 14.66
CA LEU A 90 14.53 17.32 14.87
C LEU A 90 14.37 16.53 13.57
N ARG A 91 14.07 17.17 12.42
CA ARG A 91 14.03 16.46 11.12
C ARG A 91 15.39 15.90 10.71
N ARG A 92 16.50 16.58 11.06
CA ARG A 92 17.87 16.14 10.75
C ARG A 92 18.28 15.00 11.67
N TRP A 93 17.77 15.01 12.90
CA TRP A 93 18.04 13.99 13.89
C TRP A 93 17.28 12.69 13.62
N ALA A 94 16.06 12.73 13.08
CA ALA A 94 15.23 11.55 12.88
C ALA A 94 15.70 10.66 11.71
N ASP A 95 15.90 9.38 12.00
CA ASP A 95 16.04 8.33 10.97
C ASP A 95 14.67 7.75 10.58
N VAL A 96 13.68 7.82 11.47
CA VAL A 96 12.30 7.42 11.24
C VAL A 96 11.36 8.29 12.06
N VAL A 97 10.20 8.63 11.48
CA VAL A 97 9.15 9.40 12.13
C VAL A 97 7.88 8.57 12.28
N LEU A 98 7.32 8.54 13.48
CA LEU A 98 6.05 7.87 13.79
C LEU A 98 5.05 8.92 14.28
N VAL A 99 3.94 9.13 13.57
CA VAL A 99 2.83 9.96 14.05
C VAL A 99 1.78 9.04 14.68
N ALA A 100 1.94 8.80 15.98
CA ALA A 100 1.18 7.82 16.75
C ALA A 100 0.82 8.37 18.14
N PRO A 101 -0.45 8.75 18.37
CA PRO A 101 -1.56 8.78 17.42
C PRO A 101 -1.50 9.95 16.42
N CYS A 102 -2.14 9.77 15.27
CA CYS A 102 -2.50 10.84 14.32
C CYS A 102 -4.01 11.14 14.40
N SER A 103 -4.35 12.32 14.91
CA SER A 103 -5.73 12.81 15.00
C SER A 103 -6.23 13.29 13.64
N ALA A 104 -7.55 13.31 13.43
CA ALA A 104 -8.15 13.81 12.19
C ALA A 104 -7.71 15.26 11.87
N ASN A 105 -7.54 16.10 12.90
CA ASN A 105 -7.08 17.47 12.75
C ASN A 105 -5.64 17.55 12.21
N THR A 106 -4.72 16.79 12.79
CA THR A 106 -3.33 16.77 12.30
C THR A 106 -3.28 16.15 10.91
N LEU A 107 -4.03 15.08 10.67
CA LEU A 107 -4.17 14.47 9.34
C LEU A 107 -4.62 15.48 8.29
N ALA A 108 -5.64 16.29 8.60
CA ALA A 108 -6.13 17.36 7.73
C ALA A 108 -5.07 18.44 7.48
N LYS A 109 -4.32 18.84 8.52
CA LYS A 109 -3.22 19.80 8.41
C LYS A 109 -2.11 19.29 7.50
N ILE A 110 -1.68 18.04 7.68
CA ILE A 110 -0.68 17.40 6.83
C ILE A 110 -1.16 17.38 5.38
N ALA A 111 -2.37 16.89 5.12
CA ALA A 111 -2.95 16.81 3.78
C ALA A 111 -3.11 18.18 3.11
N SER A 112 -3.36 19.23 3.89
CA SER A 112 -3.52 20.60 3.39
C SER A 112 -2.20 21.38 3.33
N GLY A 113 -1.09 20.79 3.76
CA GLY A 113 0.23 21.44 3.80
C GLY A 113 0.38 22.52 4.88
N LEU A 114 -0.50 22.54 5.89
CA LEU A 114 -0.38 23.46 7.03
C LEU A 114 0.78 23.04 7.93
N CYS A 115 1.58 24.03 8.35
CA CYS A 115 2.76 23.86 9.23
C CYS A 115 2.77 24.94 10.31
N ASP A 116 1.73 24.94 11.15
CA ASP A 116 1.44 25.98 12.13
C ASP A 116 1.83 25.60 13.57
N ASN A 117 2.43 24.43 13.75
CA ASN A 117 2.91 23.95 15.05
C ASN A 117 4.18 23.09 14.87
N LEU A 118 4.88 22.76 15.95
CA LEU A 118 6.17 22.06 15.90
C LEU A 118 6.05 20.74 15.12
N ALA A 119 5.03 19.94 15.41
CA ALA A 119 4.80 18.66 14.75
C ALA A 119 4.62 18.80 13.23
N THR A 120 3.76 19.72 12.78
CA THR A 120 3.46 19.90 11.36
C THR A 120 4.60 20.62 10.62
N SER A 121 5.34 21.51 11.28
CA SER A 121 6.58 22.11 10.74
C SER A 121 7.68 21.08 10.52
N ILE A 122 7.86 20.14 11.45
CA ILE A 122 8.78 19.01 11.26
C ILE A 122 8.35 18.20 10.03
N LEU A 123 7.09 17.75 10.00
CA LEU A 123 6.56 16.92 8.90
C LEU A 123 6.66 17.62 7.54
N ARG A 124 6.40 18.93 7.47
CA ARG A 124 6.50 19.70 6.23
C ARG A 124 7.94 19.85 5.75
N ALA A 125 8.91 19.81 6.66
CA ALA A 125 10.31 19.98 6.37
C ALA A 125 11.05 18.63 6.18
N LEU A 126 10.44 17.47 6.40
CA LEU A 126 11.13 16.18 6.24
C LEU A 126 11.66 15.97 4.82
N ALA A 127 12.79 15.28 4.72
CA ALA A 127 13.27 14.79 3.43
C ALA A 127 12.37 13.61 2.99
N PRO A 128 12.05 13.48 1.68
CA PRO A 128 11.25 12.35 1.18
C PRO A 128 11.85 10.98 1.49
N SER A 129 13.16 10.91 1.73
CA SER A 129 13.88 9.69 2.09
C SER A 129 13.67 9.23 3.54
N THR A 130 13.19 10.10 4.44
CA THR A 130 12.99 9.76 5.85
C THR A 130 11.68 8.97 6.01
N PRO A 131 11.72 7.67 6.35
CA PRO A 131 10.52 6.86 6.51
C PRO A 131 9.58 7.47 7.55
N THR A 132 8.33 7.71 7.15
CA THR A 132 7.32 8.34 8.00
C THR A 132 6.05 7.50 8.02
N PHE A 133 5.60 7.15 9.22
CA PHE A 133 4.44 6.31 9.46
C PHE A 133 3.34 7.10 10.16
N ILE A 134 2.10 6.97 9.68
CA ILE A 134 0.92 7.64 10.23
C ILE A 134 0.00 6.57 10.80
N PHE A 135 -0.38 6.72 12.07
CA PHE A 135 -1.29 5.81 12.76
C PHE A 135 -2.56 6.57 13.15
N PRO A 136 -3.59 6.61 12.28
CA PRO A 136 -4.83 7.34 12.54
C PRO A 136 -5.51 6.84 13.81
N ALA A 137 -6.01 7.75 14.64
CA ALA A 137 -6.72 7.43 15.87
C ALA A 137 -7.80 8.48 16.15
N MET A 138 -9.06 8.13 15.93
CA MET A 138 -10.21 9.02 16.03
C MET A 138 -11.51 8.23 16.26
N ASN A 139 -12.60 8.91 16.61
CA ASN A 139 -13.91 8.28 16.69
C ASN A 139 -14.32 7.67 15.33
N THR A 140 -15.13 6.61 15.34
CA THR A 140 -15.61 5.92 14.13
C THR A 140 -16.21 6.87 13.09
N HIS A 141 -17.10 7.77 13.50
CA HIS A 141 -17.72 8.71 12.57
C HIS A 141 -16.75 9.77 12.03
N MET A 142 -15.71 10.12 12.79
CA MET A 142 -14.63 10.95 12.26
C MET A 142 -13.82 10.19 11.21
N TYR A 143 -13.60 8.88 11.40
CA TYR A 143 -12.89 8.05 10.45
C TYR A 143 -13.69 7.80 9.17
N GLU A 144 -14.99 7.55 9.30
CA GLU A 144 -15.94 7.37 8.19
C GLU A 144 -16.23 8.67 7.44
N HIS A 145 -15.86 9.82 7.99
CA HIS A 145 -16.06 11.11 7.34
C HIS A 145 -15.34 11.15 5.99
N PRO A 146 -15.99 11.58 4.88
CA PRO A 146 -15.39 11.55 3.54
C PRO A 146 -14.05 12.28 3.41
N LEU A 147 -13.87 13.37 4.19
CA LEU A 147 -12.61 14.10 4.22
C LEU A 147 -11.46 13.28 4.81
N THR A 148 -11.73 12.36 5.74
CA THR A 148 -10.69 11.50 6.30
C THR A 148 -10.11 10.62 5.21
N THR A 149 -10.94 9.94 4.43
CA THR A 149 -10.48 9.16 3.25
C THR A 149 -9.67 10.01 2.29
N ARG A 150 -10.14 11.22 1.96
CA ARG A 150 -9.41 12.13 1.07
C ARG A 150 -8.04 12.55 1.64
N HIS A 151 -7.98 12.87 2.92
CA HIS A 151 -6.72 13.25 3.58
C HIS A 151 -5.76 12.07 3.67
N LEU A 152 -6.25 10.86 3.98
CA LEU A 152 -5.43 9.66 4.00
C LEU A 152 -4.81 9.41 2.62
N ASN A 153 -5.59 9.53 1.55
CA ASN A 153 -5.09 9.39 0.17
C ASN A 153 -4.01 10.44 -0.16
N ILE A 154 -4.20 11.70 0.22
CA ILE A 154 -3.16 12.74 0.00
C ILE A 154 -1.89 12.38 0.77
N VAL A 155 -2.03 11.99 2.04
CA VAL A 155 -0.91 11.64 2.90
C VAL A 155 -0.17 10.40 2.41
N SER A 156 -0.88 9.39 1.89
CA SER A 156 -0.27 8.17 1.36
C SER A 156 0.29 8.33 -0.04
N ASP A 157 -0.47 8.94 -0.94
CA ASP A 157 -0.24 8.85 -2.39
C ASP A 157 0.51 10.06 -2.92
N VAL A 158 0.26 11.24 -2.36
CA VAL A 158 0.93 12.49 -2.76
C VAL A 158 2.19 12.71 -1.94
N ILE A 159 2.08 12.59 -0.61
CA ILE A 159 3.21 12.85 0.30
C ILE A 159 4.11 11.61 0.42
N GLY A 160 3.56 10.41 0.24
CA GLY A 160 4.31 9.15 0.31
C GLY A 160 4.46 8.55 1.70
N TYR A 161 3.74 9.08 2.70
CA TYR A 161 3.79 8.52 4.06
C TYR A 161 3.10 7.16 4.12
N THR A 162 3.51 6.32 5.07
CA THR A 162 2.92 4.99 5.26
C THR A 162 1.82 5.07 6.30
N VAL A 163 0.57 4.97 5.86
CA VAL A 163 -0.61 4.94 6.74
C VAL A 163 -0.85 3.51 7.20
N ILE A 164 -0.98 3.30 8.51
CA ILE A 164 -1.25 1.98 9.12
C ILE A 164 -2.42 2.10 10.10
N GLY A 165 -3.41 1.23 9.96
CA GLY A 165 -4.65 1.29 10.74
C GLY A 165 -5.64 2.32 10.19
N PRO A 166 -6.66 2.72 10.97
CA PRO A 166 -6.97 2.28 12.33
C PRO A 166 -7.48 0.82 12.39
N ILE A 167 -7.71 0.31 13.60
CA ILE A 167 -8.34 -0.99 13.86
C ILE A 167 -9.78 -0.82 14.36
N GLY A 168 -10.60 -1.87 14.21
CA GLY A 168 -11.95 -1.94 14.75
C GLY A 168 -11.94 -2.43 16.20
N LYS A 169 -12.38 -1.59 17.16
CA LYS A 169 -12.56 -1.93 18.58
C LYS A 169 -13.73 -1.11 19.17
N ALA A 170 -14.19 -1.46 20.37
CA ALA A 170 -15.02 -0.56 21.17
C ALA A 170 -14.19 0.67 21.54
N LEU A 171 -14.68 1.86 21.20
CA LEU A 171 -13.97 3.14 21.38
C LEU A 171 -14.31 3.76 22.74
N ALA A 172 -13.50 4.74 23.16
CA ALA A 172 -13.68 5.45 24.44
C ALA A 172 -15.05 6.15 24.59
N CYS A 173 -15.75 6.42 23.48
CA CYS A 173 -17.08 7.00 23.44
C CYS A 173 -18.23 5.96 23.54
N GLY A 174 -17.93 4.65 23.47
CA GLY A 174 -18.92 3.57 23.50
C GLY A 174 -19.27 2.96 22.14
N ASP A 175 -18.87 3.57 21.03
CA ASP A 175 -19.12 3.04 19.68
C ASP A 175 -18.24 1.82 19.35
N ILE A 176 -18.79 0.83 18.65
CA ILE A 176 -18.03 -0.28 18.06
C ILE A 176 -17.81 0.04 16.58
N GLY A 177 -16.56 0.28 16.17
CA GLY A 177 -16.26 0.59 14.78
C GLY A 177 -14.77 0.85 14.51
N MET A 178 -14.46 1.16 13.25
CA MET A 178 -13.11 1.47 12.78
C MET A 178 -12.68 2.86 13.26
N GLY A 179 -11.57 2.98 13.98
CA GLY A 179 -11.10 4.30 14.44
C GLY A 179 -10.04 4.24 15.54
N ALA A 180 -9.92 3.11 16.24
CA ALA A 180 -8.89 2.92 17.24
C ALA A 180 -7.50 2.89 16.60
N MET A 181 -6.51 3.50 17.26
CA MET A 181 -5.12 3.40 16.83
C MET A 181 -4.71 1.91 16.75
N THR A 182 -3.85 1.57 15.80
CA THR A 182 -3.09 0.31 15.83
C THR A 182 -2.49 0.11 17.23
N GLU A 183 -2.49 -1.13 17.72
CA GLU A 183 -2.02 -1.42 19.08
C GLU A 183 -0.55 -0.97 19.23
N TRP A 184 -0.25 -0.30 20.34
CA TRP A 184 1.06 0.32 20.55
C TRP A 184 2.21 -0.71 20.48
N SER A 185 1.96 -1.95 20.90
CA SER A 185 2.92 -3.05 20.80
C SER A 185 3.25 -3.42 19.36
N ASP A 186 2.25 -3.37 18.46
CA ASP A 186 2.41 -3.68 17.04
C ASP A 186 3.18 -2.55 16.33
N ILE A 187 2.95 -1.29 16.73
CA ILE A 187 3.72 -0.14 16.26
C ILE A 187 5.20 -0.30 16.63
N VAL A 188 5.51 -0.68 17.86
CA VAL A 188 6.88 -0.97 18.29
C VAL A 188 7.45 -2.14 17.49
N GLN A 189 6.68 -3.22 17.32
CA GLN A 189 7.15 -4.41 16.60
C GLN A 189 7.45 -4.13 15.13
N LEU A 190 6.70 -3.23 14.49
CA LEU A 190 6.99 -2.74 13.15
C LEU A 190 8.41 -2.14 13.07
N VAL A 191 8.76 -1.27 14.02
CA VAL A 191 10.10 -0.65 14.09
C VAL A 191 11.17 -1.70 14.37
N VAL A 192 10.94 -2.57 15.35
CA VAL A 192 11.87 -3.65 15.71
C VAL A 192 12.18 -4.55 14.53
N SER A 193 11.15 -4.98 13.80
CA SER A 193 11.31 -5.89 12.66
C SER A 193 12.00 -5.20 11.50
N ARG A 194 11.58 -3.97 11.18
CA ARG A 194 12.10 -3.22 10.02
C ARG A 194 13.57 -2.85 10.16
N TRP A 195 14.05 -2.56 11.38
CA TRP A 195 15.45 -2.23 11.66
C TRP A 195 16.23 -3.36 12.35
N SER A 196 15.66 -4.57 12.42
CA SER A 196 16.30 -5.74 13.04
C SER A 196 16.88 -5.46 14.43
N LEU A 197 16.10 -4.78 15.27
CA LEU A 197 16.54 -4.32 16.59
C LEU A 197 16.70 -5.50 17.55
N VAL A 198 17.79 -5.49 18.32
CA VAL A 198 18.10 -6.53 19.31
C VAL A 198 17.79 -6.01 20.72
N PRO A 199 17.12 -6.77 21.60
CA PRO A 199 16.92 -6.36 22.99
C PRO A 199 18.25 -6.11 23.71
N LYS A 200 18.30 -5.12 24.61
CA LYS A 200 19.45 -4.96 25.51
C LYS A 200 19.58 -6.22 26.36
N GLN A 201 20.78 -6.81 26.42
CA GLN A 201 21.04 -7.91 27.34
C GLN A 201 20.80 -7.40 28.77
N SER A 202 19.93 -8.09 29.51
CA SER A 202 19.80 -7.84 30.94
C SER A 202 21.13 -8.19 31.58
N THR A 203 21.83 -7.21 32.13
CA THR A 203 22.93 -7.47 33.07
C THR A 203 22.35 -8.07 34.34
N SER A 204 22.04 -9.37 34.32
CA SER A 204 21.94 -10.18 35.51
C SER A 204 23.28 -10.90 35.68
N GLU A 205 24.06 -10.48 36.67
CA GLU A 205 25.20 -11.25 37.14
C GLU A 205 24.78 -12.65 37.61
N SER A 206 25.72 -13.59 37.46
CA SER A 206 25.73 -14.98 37.96
C SER A 206 24.95 -16.04 37.16
N SER A 207 25.63 -16.68 36.22
CA SER A 207 26.15 -18.05 36.41
C SER A 207 26.73 -18.56 35.09
N ARG A 208 28.02 -18.91 35.12
CA ARG A 208 28.71 -19.54 33.99
C ARG A 208 28.13 -20.95 33.81
N THR A 209 27.66 -21.25 32.62
CA THR A 209 27.69 -22.63 32.12
C THR A 209 28.18 -22.60 30.68
N PHE A 210 29.35 -23.20 30.49
CA PHE A 210 29.96 -23.44 29.18
C PHE A 210 29.07 -24.37 28.35
N ILE A 211 28.83 -24.02 27.09
CA ILE A 211 28.48 -24.97 26.02
C ILE A 211 29.32 -24.58 24.78
N PRO A 212 29.98 -25.53 24.10
CA PRO A 212 31.10 -25.24 23.20
C PRO A 212 30.65 -24.73 21.82
N ALA A 213 31.58 -24.06 21.15
CA ALA A 213 31.46 -23.51 19.82
C ALA A 213 30.98 -24.57 18.80
N ILE A 214 29.83 -24.30 18.18
CA ILE A 214 29.46 -24.93 16.91
C ILE A 214 30.01 -24.04 15.80
N VAL A 215 30.96 -24.61 15.07
CA VAL A 215 31.47 -24.11 13.79
C VAL A 215 30.28 -23.97 12.84
N VAL A 216 29.96 -22.73 12.45
CA VAL A 216 29.03 -22.47 11.34
C VAL A 216 29.85 -22.49 10.07
N GLU A 217 29.82 -23.62 9.37
CA GLU A 217 30.22 -23.68 7.97
C GLU A 217 29.26 -22.81 7.15
N ALA A 218 29.88 -21.97 6.31
CA ALA A 218 29.20 -21.15 5.34
C ALA A 218 28.40 -22.05 4.38
N SER A 219 27.08 -21.90 4.38
CA SER A 219 26.24 -22.36 3.29
C SER A 219 25.44 -21.18 2.72
N THR A 220 25.59 -21.09 1.41
CA THR A 220 25.10 -20.13 0.43
C THR A 220 23.61 -19.82 0.48
N GLN A 221 23.31 -18.52 0.36
CA GLN A 221 22.17 -17.89 -0.33
C GLN A 221 20.81 -18.61 -0.29
N THR A 222 19.91 -18.12 0.56
CA THR A 222 18.52 -17.82 0.15
C THR A 222 17.95 -16.73 1.08
N GLN A 223 17.54 -15.60 0.51
CA GLN A 223 16.88 -14.50 1.22
C GLN A 223 15.57 -15.01 1.84
N LYS A 224 15.50 -14.99 3.17
CA LYS A 224 14.27 -15.30 3.92
C LYS A 224 13.26 -14.15 3.76
N GLN A 225 12.25 -14.42 2.94
CA GLN A 225 10.93 -13.80 2.97
C GLN A 225 10.41 -13.78 4.41
N ALA A 226 10.07 -12.61 4.94
CA ALA A 226 9.52 -12.49 6.30
C ALA A 226 8.26 -13.35 6.41
N ASP A 227 8.19 -14.15 7.47
CA ASP A 227 7.22 -15.22 7.69
C ASP A 227 5.78 -14.66 7.80
N LEU A 228 5.08 -14.60 6.67
CA LEU A 228 3.64 -14.32 6.58
C LEU A 228 2.93 -15.57 7.11
N SER A 229 2.41 -15.54 8.33
CA SER A 229 1.92 -16.76 9.03
C SER A 229 0.74 -17.48 8.35
N ALA A 230 0.11 -16.88 7.35
CA ALA A 230 -0.86 -17.56 6.49
C ALA A 230 -0.20 -18.27 5.29
N GLY A 231 0.95 -17.83 4.77
CA GLY A 231 1.62 -18.38 3.57
C GLY A 231 0.79 -18.28 2.28
N ILE A 232 1.45 -18.08 1.14
CA ILE A 232 0.80 -18.25 -0.18
C ILE A 232 0.53 -19.76 -0.36
N PRO A 233 -0.69 -20.17 -0.73
CA PRO A 233 -0.99 -21.59 -0.92
C PRO A 233 -0.23 -22.17 -2.10
N SER A 234 0.26 -23.41 -1.99
CA SER A 234 0.86 -24.10 -3.13
C SER A 234 -0.24 -24.63 -4.08
N LEU A 235 0.11 -24.90 -5.34
CA LEU A 235 -0.84 -25.50 -6.29
C LEU A 235 -1.34 -26.88 -5.83
N GLU A 236 -0.47 -27.66 -5.18
CA GLU A 236 -0.83 -28.97 -4.60
C GLU A 236 -1.81 -28.81 -3.44
N GLU A 237 -1.59 -27.81 -2.58
CA GLU A 237 -2.49 -27.48 -1.49
C GLU A 237 -3.87 -27.05 -2.02
N ILE A 238 -3.89 -26.20 -3.05
CA ILE A 238 -5.13 -25.76 -3.69
C ILE A 238 -5.92 -26.96 -4.24
N ALA A 239 -5.26 -27.84 -4.99
CA ALA A 239 -5.90 -29.01 -5.58
C ALA A 239 -6.43 -29.99 -4.53
N ARG A 240 -5.77 -30.10 -3.37
CA ARG A 240 -6.14 -31.03 -2.30
C ARG A 240 -7.22 -30.48 -1.36
N ASP A 241 -7.09 -29.23 -0.94
CA ASP A 241 -7.81 -28.68 0.21
C ASP A 241 -8.93 -27.69 -0.18
N TYR A 242 -8.93 -27.19 -1.43
CA TYR A 242 -9.89 -26.20 -1.93
C TYR A 242 -10.55 -26.67 -3.23
N PRO A 243 -11.56 -27.56 -3.16
CA PRO A 243 -12.20 -28.10 -4.37
C PRO A 243 -12.80 -26.97 -5.23
N PRO A 244 -12.81 -27.14 -6.57
CA PRO A 244 -13.37 -26.15 -7.48
C PRO A 244 -14.86 -25.94 -7.21
N MET A 245 -15.29 -24.68 -7.29
CA MET A 245 -16.70 -24.30 -7.12
C MET A 245 -17.40 -24.09 -8.47
N PHE A 246 -16.63 -23.97 -9.54
CA PHE A 246 -17.11 -23.74 -10.90
C PHE A 246 -16.56 -24.83 -11.82
N THR A 247 -17.35 -25.24 -12.80
CA THR A 247 -16.84 -25.95 -13.98
C THR A 247 -16.26 -24.94 -14.97
N TRP A 248 -15.50 -25.41 -15.98
CA TRP A 248 -14.98 -24.51 -17.01
C TRP A 248 -16.10 -23.77 -17.76
N ASP A 249 -17.21 -24.44 -18.06
CA ASP A 249 -18.35 -23.82 -18.71
C ASP A 249 -19.06 -22.79 -17.82
N GLN A 250 -19.14 -23.05 -16.50
CA GLN A 250 -19.66 -22.07 -15.54
C GLN A 250 -18.76 -20.84 -15.41
N VAL A 251 -17.44 -21.01 -15.46
CA VAL A 251 -16.50 -19.88 -15.50
C VAL A 251 -16.77 -19.03 -16.73
N LYS A 252 -16.90 -19.64 -17.91
CA LYS A 252 -17.21 -18.92 -19.15
C LYS A 252 -18.56 -18.22 -19.09
N ASP A 253 -19.59 -18.88 -18.57
CA ASP A 253 -20.91 -18.28 -18.34
C ASP A 253 -20.87 -17.06 -17.42
N GLN A 254 -20.05 -17.11 -16.38
CA GLN A 254 -19.91 -16.00 -15.44
C GLN A 254 -19.11 -14.84 -16.00
N VAL A 255 -18.07 -15.13 -16.80
CA VAL A 255 -17.33 -14.11 -17.54
C VAL A 255 -18.23 -13.45 -18.57
N ASP A 256 -19.05 -14.23 -19.27
CA ASP A 256 -19.95 -13.73 -20.32
C ASP A 256 -21.11 -12.88 -19.79
N SER A 257 -21.58 -13.17 -18.57
CA SER A 257 -22.67 -12.43 -17.95
C SER A 257 -22.27 -11.04 -17.43
N GLY A 258 -20.97 -10.78 -17.28
CA GLY A 258 -20.46 -9.56 -16.63
C GLY A 258 -20.67 -9.53 -15.11
N ASP A 259 -21.31 -10.54 -14.50
CA ASP A 259 -21.45 -10.67 -13.05
C ASP A 259 -20.16 -11.25 -12.43
N LEU A 260 -19.06 -10.55 -12.64
CA LEU A 260 -17.73 -10.96 -12.20
C LEU A 260 -17.63 -11.11 -10.66
N ALA A 261 -18.58 -10.53 -9.90
CA ALA A 261 -18.65 -10.66 -8.45
C ALA A 261 -18.99 -12.08 -7.97
N ALA A 262 -19.59 -12.91 -8.81
CA ALA A 262 -19.88 -14.30 -8.44
C ALA A 262 -18.65 -15.21 -8.54
N LEU A 263 -17.64 -14.85 -9.34
CA LEU A 263 -16.36 -15.58 -9.39
C LEU A 263 -15.62 -15.40 -8.05
N LYS A 264 -15.64 -16.45 -7.23
CA LYS A 264 -15.16 -16.41 -5.85
C LYS A 264 -14.10 -17.47 -5.58
N ARG A 265 -13.32 -17.21 -4.53
CA ARG A 265 -12.44 -18.21 -3.92
C ARG A 265 -13.24 -19.13 -3.01
N HIS A 266 -12.67 -20.29 -2.72
CA HIS A 266 -13.23 -21.22 -1.76
C HIS A 266 -13.34 -20.49 -0.41
N PRO A 267 -14.44 -20.62 0.36
CA PRO A 267 -14.63 -19.82 1.57
C PRO A 267 -13.46 -19.88 2.56
N ALA A 268 -12.86 -21.06 2.75
CA ALA A 268 -11.68 -21.23 3.60
C ALA A 268 -10.43 -20.53 3.01
N LEU A 269 -10.26 -20.59 1.69
CA LEU A 269 -9.16 -19.91 1.00
C LEU A 269 -9.34 -18.38 1.04
N GLN A 270 -10.58 -17.90 0.91
CA GLN A 270 -10.92 -16.48 1.05
C GLN A 270 -10.59 -15.97 2.46
N GLN A 271 -10.96 -16.71 3.52
CA GLN A 271 -10.62 -16.33 4.88
C GLN A 271 -9.11 -16.25 5.12
N ARG A 272 -8.34 -17.18 4.53
CA ARG A 272 -6.87 -17.17 4.59
C ARG A 272 -6.29 -16.00 3.81
N TYR A 273 -6.80 -15.74 2.62
CA TYR A 273 -6.45 -14.56 1.81
C TYR A 273 -6.73 -13.27 2.56
N ASP A 274 -7.88 -13.14 3.23
CA ASP A 274 -8.24 -11.93 3.96
C ASP A 274 -7.25 -11.67 5.11
N LYS A 275 -6.84 -12.71 5.84
CA LYS A 275 -5.79 -12.63 6.86
C LYS A 275 -4.44 -12.23 6.25
N TRP A 276 -4.06 -12.86 5.14
CA TRP A 276 -2.83 -12.55 4.43
C TRP A 276 -2.81 -11.12 3.91
N ILE A 277 -3.91 -10.63 3.31
CA ILE A 277 -4.04 -9.24 2.85
C ILE A 277 -3.95 -8.26 4.00
N GLN A 278 -4.54 -8.58 5.15
CA GLN A 278 -4.40 -7.75 6.35
C GLN A 278 -2.94 -7.67 6.76
N GLN A 279 -2.21 -8.78 6.78
CA GLN A 279 -0.77 -8.80 7.07
C GLN A 279 0.04 -8.00 6.04
N VAL A 280 -0.25 -8.19 4.76
CA VAL A 280 0.38 -7.43 3.66
C VAL A 280 0.16 -5.93 3.83
N LYS A 281 -1.07 -5.50 4.12
CA LYS A 281 -1.38 -4.09 4.37
C LYS A 281 -0.70 -3.57 5.63
N MET A 282 -0.58 -4.39 6.68
CA MET A 282 0.15 -4.03 7.90
C MET A 282 1.65 -3.83 7.63
N ILE A 283 2.28 -4.70 6.84
CA ILE A 283 3.72 -4.70 6.59
C ILE A 283 4.11 -3.66 5.52
N HIS A 284 3.32 -3.56 4.44
CA HIS A 284 3.66 -2.77 3.24
C HIS A 284 2.82 -1.50 3.07
N GLY A 285 1.83 -1.26 3.93
CA GLY A 285 0.93 -0.10 3.87
C GLY A 285 -0.20 -0.24 2.83
N SER A 286 0.05 -0.90 1.70
CA SER A 286 -0.98 -1.29 0.73
C SER A 286 -0.58 -2.55 -0.02
N VAL A 287 -1.56 -3.22 -0.64
CA VAL A 287 -1.30 -4.37 -1.52
C VAL A 287 -0.49 -3.93 -2.73
N GLY A 288 -0.79 -2.76 -3.31
CA GLY A 288 0.00 -2.19 -4.40
C GLY A 288 1.47 -1.95 -4.03
N LYS A 289 1.76 -1.46 -2.82
CA LYS A 289 3.13 -1.32 -2.31
C LYS A 289 3.80 -2.69 -2.16
N PHE A 290 3.12 -3.69 -1.62
CA PHE A 290 3.66 -5.05 -1.56
C PHE A 290 4.02 -5.59 -2.94
N GLU A 291 3.15 -5.41 -3.94
CA GLU A 291 3.43 -5.87 -5.30
C GLU A 291 4.62 -5.12 -5.94
N ILE A 292 4.71 -3.80 -5.73
CA ILE A 292 5.87 -2.98 -6.12
C ILE A 292 7.17 -3.55 -5.53
N TYR A 293 7.20 -3.78 -4.21
CA TYR A 293 8.39 -4.20 -3.47
C TYR A 293 8.76 -5.67 -3.73
N THR A 294 7.77 -6.55 -3.83
CA THR A 294 7.98 -8.01 -3.99
C THR A 294 8.38 -8.37 -5.41
N PHE A 295 7.82 -7.69 -6.42
CA PHE A 295 8.06 -8.04 -7.82
C PHE A 295 9.16 -7.19 -8.49
N ASN A 296 9.87 -6.34 -7.72
CA ASN A 296 10.93 -5.44 -8.18
C ASN A 296 10.52 -4.66 -9.44
N TYR A 297 9.28 -4.14 -9.43
CA TYR A 297 8.70 -3.43 -10.55
C TYR A 297 8.22 -2.07 -10.04
N ASP A 298 8.96 -1.03 -10.42
CA ASP A 298 8.74 0.32 -9.92
C ASP A 298 7.46 0.94 -10.49
N PHE A 299 6.35 0.88 -9.74
CA PHE A 299 5.09 1.53 -10.10
C PHE A 299 4.98 2.98 -9.56
N SER A 300 6.09 3.66 -9.21
CA SER A 300 6.09 5.04 -8.69
C SER A 300 5.44 6.09 -9.61
N ASN A 301 5.17 5.74 -10.87
CA ASN A 301 4.48 6.57 -11.86
C ASN A 301 3.06 6.07 -12.21
N ALA A 302 2.39 5.38 -11.28
CA ALA A 302 1.09 4.79 -11.54
C ALA A 302 0.00 5.82 -11.87
N TYR A 303 -0.76 5.47 -12.89
CA TYR A 303 -1.92 6.12 -13.48
C TYR A 303 -2.99 6.56 -12.45
N ILE A 304 -3.52 7.78 -12.60
CA ILE A 304 -4.76 8.22 -11.94
C ILE A 304 -5.90 7.97 -12.94
N PRO A 305 -6.88 7.10 -12.64
CA PRO A 305 -8.02 6.89 -13.51
C PRO A 305 -8.79 8.18 -13.76
N ALA A 306 -9.36 8.30 -14.96
CA ALA A 306 -10.49 9.19 -15.18
C ALA A 306 -11.53 8.94 -14.06
N SER A 307 -12.21 10.00 -13.61
CA SER A 307 -13.21 9.87 -12.54
C SER A 307 -14.18 8.74 -12.87
N PRO A 308 -14.58 7.88 -11.91
CA PRO A 308 -15.54 6.82 -12.17
C PRO A 308 -16.77 7.40 -12.87
N GLY A 309 -16.97 7.05 -14.15
CA GLY A 309 -18.07 7.56 -14.98
C GLY A 309 -17.76 8.72 -15.95
N SER A 310 -16.50 9.13 -16.16
CA SER A 310 -16.17 10.13 -17.20
C SER A 310 -15.45 9.51 -18.42
N HIS A 311 -15.99 9.73 -19.63
CA HIS A 311 -15.30 9.46 -20.92
C HIS A 311 -14.26 10.54 -21.23
N THR A 312 -13.58 11.06 -20.20
CA THR A 312 -12.56 12.10 -20.35
C THR A 312 -11.18 11.45 -20.40
N GLU A 313 -10.26 12.05 -21.14
CA GLU A 313 -8.84 11.67 -21.06
C GLU A 313 -8.40 11.64 -19.59
N PRO A 314 -7.73 10.56 -19.14
CA PRO A 314 -7.21 10.47 -17.80
C PRO A 314 -6.16 11.57 -17.56
N THR A 315 -6.18 12.21 -16.40
CA THR A 315 -5.15 13.20 -16.07
C THR A 315 -3.89 12.48 -15.60
N TYR A 316 -2.80 12.67 -16.32
CA TYR A 316 -1.47 12.36 -15.83
C TYR A 316 -1.02 13.53 -14.95
N ALA A 317 -0.47 13.26 -13.77
CA ALA A 317 0.04 14.33 -12.91
C ALA A 317 1.18 15.05 -13.64
N ASP A 318 0.90 16.26 -14.14
CA ASP A 318 1.85 17.16 -14.77
C ASP A 318 2.29 18.16 -13.70
N ASN A 319 3.42 17.91 -13.03
CA ASN A 319 4.04 18.92 -12.17
C ASN A 319 4.78 19.94 -13.05
N GLY A 320 4.01 20.68 -13.85
CA GLY A 320 4.49 21.72 -14.76
C GLY A 320 3.88 23.09 -14.41
N SER A 321 4.72 23.98 -13.85
CA SER A 321 4.47 25.38 -13.44
C SER A 321 3.67 25.55 -12.13
N ALA A 322 4.09 26.29 -11.10
CA ALA A 322 5.14 27.31 -10.88
C ALA A 322 5.68 27.12 -9.44
N LEU A 323 6.92 27.44 -9.04
CA LEU A 323 7.73 28.65 -9.18
C LEU A 323 9.22 28.26 -9.01
N GLY A 324 10.10 28.83 -9.83
CA GLY A 324 11.55 28.86 -9.59
C GLY A 324 12.32 27.70 -10.23
N GLN A 325 12.75 27.90 -11.48
CA GLN A 325 13.70 27.02 -12.15
C GLN A 325 15.07 27.07 -11.47
N SER A 326 15.61 25.89 -11.14
CA SER A 326 17.05 25.61 -11.21
C SER A 326 17.23 24.13 -11.57
N GLU A 327 18.27 23.89 -12.35
CA GLU A 327 18.41 22.84 -13.35
C GLU A 327 18.60 21.40 -12.82
N THR A 328 18.09 20.45 -13.61
CA THR A 328 18.50 19.03 -13.71
C THR A 328 18.16 18.04 -12.58
N VAL A 329 16.89 17.62 -12.52
CA VAL A 329 16.55 16.17 -12.44
C VAL A 329 15.32 15.96 -13.33
N SER A 330 15.48 15.26 -14.45
CA SER A 330 14.35 14.95 -15.33
C SER A 330 13.42 13.94 -14.64
N VAL A 331 12.30 14.42 -14.11
CA VAL A 331 11.15 13.56 -13.79
C VAL A 331 10.52 13.21 -15.14
N ARG A 332 10.82 12.04 -15.71
CA ARG A 332 10.13 11.57 -16.91
C ARG A 332 8.72 11.14 -16.50
N PRO A 333 7.64 11.73 -17.06
CA PRO A 333 6.34 11.08 -17.11
C PRO A 333 6.51 9.70 -17.76
N LEU A 334 5.59 8.74 -17.55
CA LEU A 334 5.49 7.52 -18.37
C LEU A 334 5.63 7.93 -19.84
N THR A 335 6.81 7.77 -20.43
CA THR A 335 7.09 8.38 -21.74
C THR A 335 6.21 7.68 -22.77
N PRO A 336 5.25 8.39 -23.41
CA PRO A 336 4.38 7.80 -24.44
C PRO A 336 5.19 7.19 -25.60
N SER A 337 6.46 7.57 -25.74
CA SER A 337 7.38 7.02 -26.75
C SER A 337 7.62 5.51 -26.61
N ALA A 338 7.42 4.92 -25.44
CA ALA A 338 7.64 3.48 -25.24
C ALA A 338 6.51 2.59 -25.75
N ASN A 339 5.31 3.14 -25.97
CA ASN A 339 4.15 2.42 -26.50
C ASN A 339 3.63 3.02 -27.81
N ASN A 340 4.53 3.29 -28.76
CA ASN A 340 4.19 3.85 -30.07
C ASN A 340 3.37 5.16 -30.00
N GLY A 341 3.55 5.97 -28.95
CA GLY A 341 2.83 7.22 -28.72
C GLY A 341 1.44 7.06 -28.07
N LYS A 342 0.95 5.83 -27.89
CA LYS A 342 -0.36 5.56 -27.28
C LYS A 342 -0.28 5.60 -25.75
N ARG A 343 -1.32 6.15 -25.13
CA ARG A 343 -1.45 6.34 -23.67
C ARG A 343 -2.30 5.27 -22.98
N TRP A 344 -2.53 4.16 -23.66
CA TRP A 344 -3.39 3.07 -23.21
C TRP A 344 -2.78 1.74 -23.63
N PHE A 345 -3.29 0.66 -23.05
CA PHE A 345 -2.87 -0.70 -23.33
C PHE A 345 -3.08 -1.06 -24.81
N THR A 346 -2.08 -1.65 -25.43
CA THR A 346 -2.17 -2.23 -26.77
C THR A 346 -1.56 -3.62 -26.80
N ALA A 347 -1.90 -4.40 -27.83
CA ALA A 347 -1.41 -5.77 -27.98
C ALA A 347 0.13 -5.84 -28.13
N ASP A 348 0.73 -4.79 -28.69
CA ASP A 348 2.18 -4.61 -28.84
C ASP A 348 2.83 -3.88 -27.66
N ILE A 349 2.17 -3.81 -26.50
CA ILE A 349 2.67 -3.09 -25.33
C ILE A 349 4.08 -3.56 -24.93
N ALA A 350 4.97 -2.59 -24.74
CA ALA A 350 6.35 -2.86 -24.40
C ALA A 350 6.49 -3.58 -23.05
N GLU A 351 7.41 -4.55 -22.98
CA GLU A 351 7.67 -5.38 -21.78
C GLU A 351 7.86 -4.58 -20.48
N PRO A 352 8.50 -3.38 -20.46
CA PRO A 352 8.64 -2.61 -19.22
C PRO A 352 7.34 -1.96 -18.70
N LEU A 353 6.24 -2.08 -19.45
CA LEU A 353 4.93 -1.52 -19.12
C LEU A 353 3.89 -2.59 -18.76
N VAL A 354 4.19 -3.86 -18.98
CA VAL A 354 3.27 -4.98 -18.74
C VAL A 354 3.96 -6.13 -18.01
N LYS A 355 3.27 -6.81 -17.10
CA LYS A 355 3.79 -7.98 -16.41
C LYS A 355 2.72 -9.05 -16.24
N ILE A 356 3.03 -10.29 -16.61
CA ILE A 356 2.14 -11.44 -16.41
C ILE A 356 2.62 -12.20 -15.18
N LEU A 357 1.71 -12.41 -14.23
CA LEU A 357 1.98 -13.16 -13.01
C LEU A 357 0.89 -14.23 -12.79
N PRO A 358 1.22 -15.41 -12.26
CA PRO A 358 0.21 -16.30 -11.70
C PRO A 358 -0.60 -15.58 -10.63
N ASN A 359 -1.89 -15.88 -10.52
CA ASN A 359 -2.68 -15.42 -9.39
C ASN A 359 -2.40 -16.34 -8.19
N ASP A 360 -1.56 -15.86 -7.27
CA ASP A 360 -1.18 -16.56 -6.03
C ASP A 360 -2.39 -16.91 -5.14
N TRP A 361 -3.52 -16.25 -5.35
CA TRP A 361 -4.79 -16.49 -4.67
C TRP A 361 -5.89 -16.69 -5.70
N PRO A 362 -5.94 -17.85 -6.40
CA PRO A 362 -6.84 -18.03 -7.53
C PRO A 362 -8.29 -18.19 -7.08
N TYR A 363 -9.23 -17.88 -7.98
CA TYR A 363 -10.62 -18.26 -7.82
C TYR A 363 -10.78 -19.78 -7.91
N SER A 364 -11.91 -20.29 -7.44
CA SER A 364 -12.20 -21.74 -7.33
C SER A 364 -12.50 -22.39 -8.68
N VAL A 365 -11.53 -22.33 -9.59
CA VAL A 365 -11.59 -22.92 -10.93
C VAL A 365 -11.00 -24.33 -10.92
N PRO A 366 -11.37 -25.19 -11.89
CA PRO A 366 -10.81 -26.53 -12.03
C PRO A 366 -9.27 -26.54 -12.12
N PRO A 367 -8.58 -27.58 -11.60
CA PRO A 367 -7.12 -27.63 -11.48
C PRO A 367 -6.35 -27.59 -12.81
N GLU A 368 -6.99 -27.97 -13.91
CA GLU A 368 -6.47 -27.86 -15.27
C GLU A 368 -6.45 -26.42 -15.82
N ILE A 369 -7.10 -25.48 -15.13
CA ILE A 369 -7.11 -24.06 -15.48
C ILE A 369 -6.05 -23.32 -14.66
N ARG A 370 -5.18 -22.61 -15.36
CA ARG A 370 -4.24 -21.66 -14.74
C ARG A 370 -4.86 -20.26 -14.75
N HIS A 371 -4.81 -19.60 -13.60
CA HIS A 371 -5.31 -18.24 -13.44
C HIS A 371 -4.11 -17.28 -13.37
N TYR A 372 -4.02 -16.39 -14.35
CA TYR A 372 -3.00 -15.34 -14.42
C TYR A 372 -3.63 -13.97 -14.23
N VAL A 373 -2.82 -13.02 -13.80
CA VAL A 373 -3.13 -11.60 -13.79
C VAL A 373 -2.10 -10.89 -14.69
N VAL A 374 -2.58 -10.13 -15.67
CA VAL A 374 -1.74 -9.25 -16.49
C VAL A 374 -1.86 -7.85 -15.93
N TRP A 375 -0.75 -7.36 -15.38
CA TRP A 375 -0.62 -6.02 -14.82
C TRP A 375 -0.12 -5.05 -15.87
N SER A 376 -0.76 -3.89 -15.98
CA SER A 376 -0.42 -2.85 -16.93
C SER A 376 -0.19 -1.51 -16.23
N ARG A 377 0.88 -0.81 -16.63
CA ARG A 377 1.10 0.59 -16.24
C ARG A 377 0.21 1.58 -17.00
N LEU A 378 -0.37 1.13 -18.12
CA LEU A 378 -1.28 1.91 -18.95
C LEU A 378 -2.73 1.43 -18.76
N PRO A 379 -3.72 2.33 -18.86
CA PRO A 379 -5.12 1.93 -18.75
C PRO A 379 -5.52 0.92 -19.82
N ILE A 380 -6.25 -0.12 -19.40
CA ILE A 380 -6.84 -1.12 -20.30
C ILE A 380 -8.21 -0.64 -20.80
N THR A 381 -8.93 0.14 -19.99
CA THR A 381 -10.16 0.85 -20.36
C THR A 381 -9.84 2.34 -20.54
N HIS A 382 -9.92 2.85 -21.77
CA HIS A 382 -9.53 4.22 -22.13
C HIS A 382 -10.45 4.79 -23.23
N PRO A 383 -10.73 6.11 -23.28
CA PRO A 383 -11.55 6.73 -24.33
C PRO A 383 -11.09 6.45 -25.77
N GLY A 384 -9.78 6.22 -25.96
CA GLY A 384 -9.18 5.81 -27.25
C GLY A 384 -9.40 4.35 -27.64
N ILE A 385 -9.92 3.51 -26.73
CA ILE A 385 -10.24 2.09 -26.97
C ILE A 385 -11.76 1.87 -26.91
N VAL A 386 -12.41 2.45 -25.90
CA VAL A 386 -13.81 2.21 -25.59
C VAL A 386 -14.65 3.36 -26.16
N PRO A 387 -15.53 3.09 -27.14
CA PRO A 387 -16.44 4.08 -27.69
C PRO A 387 -17.36 4.67 -26.61
N ALA A 388 -17.67 5.96 -26.70
CA ALA A 388 -18.51 6.65 -25.72
C ALA A 388 -19.89 6.01 -25.56
N GLN A 389 -20.45 5.40 -26.62
CA GLN A 389 -21.77 4.75 -26.57
C GLN A 389 -21.85 3.58 -25.59
N ILE A 390 -20.72 2.92 -25.30
CA ILE A 390 -20.68 1.74 -24.43
C ILE A 390 -19.92 1.99 -23.12
N TRP A 391 -19.47 3.23 -22.87
CA TRP A 391 -18.62 3.54 -21.73
C TRP A 391 -19.27 3.16 -20.39
N ASP A 392 -20.53 3.53 -20.19
CA ASP A 392 -21.26 3.23 -18.94
C ASP A 392 -21.41 1.72 -18.72
N ARG A 393 -21.64 0.96 -19.81
CA ARG A 393 -21.68 -0.50 -19.77
C ARG A 393 -20.31 -1.07 -19.34
N ILE A 394 -19.22 -0.58 -19.92
CA ILE A 394 -17.86 -1.02 -19.54
C ILE A 394 -17.52 -0.63 -18.10
N VAL A 395 -17.96 0.53 -17.62
CA VAL A 395 -17.81 0.94 -16.22
C VAL A 395 -18.61 0.03 -15.27
N GLN A 396 -19.77 -0.45 -15.70
CA GLN A 396 -20.63 -1.31 -14.89
C GLN A 396 -20.16 -2.77 -14.85
N ASP A 397 -19.85 -3.32 -16.03
CA ASP A 397 -19.70 -4.75 -16.28
C ASP A 397 -18.23 -5.16 -16.54
N GLY A 398 -17.38 -4.20 -16.92
CA GLY A 398 -16.00 -4.46 -17.32
C GLY A 398 -15.86 -4.83 -18.80
N LEU A 399 -14.68 -5.36 -19.17
CA LEU A 399 -14.43 -5.95 -20.49
C LEU A 399 -14.19 -7.44 -20.33
N TRP A 400 -14.54 -8.24 -21.32
CA TRP A 400 -14.27 -9.67 -21.31
C TRP A 400 -14.14 -10.25 -22.72
N GLY A 401 -13.62 -11.46 -22.79
CA GLY A 401 -13.56 -12.19 -24.03
C GLY A 401 -13.07 -13.62 -23.87
N PHE A 402 -13.13 -14.33 -24.99
CA PHE A 402 -12.79 -15.74 -25.11
C PHE A 402 -11.92 -15.95 -26.34
N SER A 403 -10.98 -16.89 -26.27
CA SER A 403 -10.20 -17.33 -27.44
C SER A 403 -9.97 -18.85 -27.39
N GLY A 404 -9.80 -19.46 -28.56
CA GLY A 404 -9.58 -20.90 -28.69
C GLY A 404 -10.74 -21.81 -28.24
N SER A 405 -11.88 -21.26 -27.82
CA SER A 405 -13.05 -22.00 -27.34
C SER A 405 -14.18 -22.02 -28.38
N THR A 406 -14.98 -23.09 -28.37
CA THR A 406 -16.25 -23.17 -29.13
C THR A 406 -17.42 -22.47 -28.42
N TYR A 407 -17.15 -21.90 -27.24
CA TYR A 407 -18.13 -21.15 -26.46
C TYR A 407 -18.73 -20.00 -27.27
N LYS A 408 -20.06 -19.93 -27.31
CA LYS A 408 -20.81 -18.87 -27.96
C LYS A 408 -21.35 -17.92 -26.88
N PRO A 409 -20.88 -16.66 -26.81
CA PRO A 409 -21.46 -15.65 -25.96
C PRO A 409 -22.98 -15.58 -26.13
N LYS A 410 -23.71 -15.57 -25.02
CA LYS A 410 -25.18 -15.58 -25.00
C LYS A 410 -25.79 -14.28 -25.55
N GLY A 411 -24.99 -13.22 -25.62
CA GLY A 411 -25.37 -11.90 -26.15
C GLY A 411 -26.31 -11.14 -25.20
N SER A 412 -26.20 -9.82 -25.14
CA SER A 412 -27.06 -9.00 -24.26
C SER A 412 -28.35 -8.50 -24.94
N GLY A 413 -28.65 -9.01 -26.14
CA GLY A 413 -29.86 -8.68 -26.91
C GLY A 413 -29.69 -7.59 -27.98
N ASP A 414 -28.58 -6.85 -27.99
CA ASP A 414 -28.26 -5.85 -29.02
C ASP A 414 -26.91 -6.18 -29.69
N GLU A 415 -26.99 -6.69 -30.90
CA GLU A 415 -25.85 -7.12 -31.72
C GLU A 415 -24.86 -5.98 -31.99
N SER A 416 -25.36 -4.73 -32.10
CA SER A 416 -24.53 -3.56 -32.36
C SER A 416 -23.67 -3.18 -31.14
N THR A 417 -24.26 -3.21 -29.94
CA THR A 417 -23.55 -2.95 -28.68
C THR A 417 -22.55 -4.07 -28.38
N ASP A 418 -22.91 -5.33 -28.62
CA ASP A 418 -21.99 -6.46 -28.41
C ASP A 418 -20.81 -6.43 -29.39
N GLN A 419 -21.00 -5.94 -30.62
CA GLN A 419 -19.90 -5.70 -31.55
C GLN A 419 -18.94 -4.62 -31.03
N LEU A 420 -19.45 -3.52 -30.46
CA LEU A 420 -18.64 -2.46 -29.88
C LEU A 420 -17.84 -2.94 -28.66
N VAL A 421 -18.42 -3.79 -27.80
CA VAL A 421 -17.71 -4.39 -26.66
C VAL A 421 -16.57 -5.29 -27.17
N ARG A 422 -16.81 -6.09 -28.21
CA ARG A 422 -15.77 -6.92 -28.85
C ARG A 422 -14.66 -6.08 -29.47
N GLN A 423 -14.97 -4.93 -30.05
CA GLN A 423 -13.98 -3.99 -30.59
C GLN A 423 -13.15 -3.36 -29.47
N ALA A 424 -13.78 -2.91 -28.38
CA ALA A 424 -13.09 -2.38 -27.21
C ALA A 424 -12.15 -3.41 -26.56
N GLY A 425 -12.51 -4.71 -26.61
CA GLY A 425 -11.68 -5.80 -26.12
C GLY A 425 -10.59 -6.29 -27.09
N ALA A 426 -10.46 -5.73 -28.29
CA ALA A 426 -9.63 -6.32 -29.36
C ALA A 426 -8.13 -6.33 -29.05
N GLU A 427 -7.60 -5.25 -28.47
CA GLU A 427 -6.18 -5.15 -28.06
C GLU A 427 -5.86 -6.19 -26.97
N VAL A 428 -6.76 -6.35 -25.99
CA VAL A 428 -6.61 -7.37 -24.94
C VAL A 428 -6.69 -8.78 -25.52
N ARG A 429 -7.66 -9.05 -26.40
CA ARG A 429 -7.78 -10.36 -27.06
C ARG A 429 -6.51 -10.72 -27.82
N THR A 430 -6.00 -9.79 -28.63
CA THR A 430 -4.80 -10.01 -29.44
C THR A 430 -3.57 -10.25 -28.56
N TYR A 431 -3.40 -9.46 -27.49
CA TYR A 431 -2.34 -9.69 -26.50
C TYR A 431 -2.43 -11.09 -25.87
N VAL A 432 -3.63 -11.48 -25.44
CA VAL A 432 -3.88 -12.76 -24.80
C VAL A 432 -3.64 -13.92 -25.76
N GLU A 433 -4.04 -13.81 -27.03
CA GLU A 433 -3.81 -14.83 -28.06
C GLU A 433 -2.33 -14.98 -28.45
N ASP A 434 -1.55 -13.90 -28.38
CA ASP A 434 -0.09 -13.97 -28.56
C ASP A 434 0.59 -14.77 -27.43
N LYS A 435 0.14 -14.57 -26.19
CA LYS A 435 0.72 -15.24 -25.01
C LYS A 435 0.17 -16.65 -24.78
N TRP A 436 -1.07 -16.89 -25.15
CA TRP A 436 -1.73 -18.18 -25.10
C TRP A 436 -2.42 -18.48 -26.44
N PRO A 437 -1.68 -19.10 -27.39
CA PRO A 437 -2.20 -19.36 -28.72
C PRO A 437 -3.49 -20.18 -28.70
N ALA A 438 -4.50 -19.70 -29.43
CA ALA A 438 -5.83 -20.31 -29.49
C ALA A 438 -5.83 -21.76 -30.02
N VAL A 439 -4.76 -22.18 -30.68
CA VAL A 439 -4.55 -23.58 -31.12
C VAL A 439 -4.25 -24.52 -29.95
N GLU A 440 -3.57 -24.04 -28.92
CA GLU A 440 -3.12 -24.83 -27.77
C GLU A 440 -3.96 -24.60 -26.52
N TYR A 441 -4.63 -23.45 -26.44
CA TYR A 441 -5.34 -23.02 -25.23
C TYR A 441 -6.79 -22.65 -25.51
N GLU A 442 -7.65 -22.92 -24.53
CA GLU A 442 -8.93 -22.24 -24.35
C GLU A 442 -8.79 -21.16 -23.29
N ILE A 443 -9.13 -19.94 -23.64
CA ILE A 443 -9.01 -18.78 -22.75
C ILE A 443 -10.36 -18.14 -22.48
N ALA A 444 -10.54 -17.73 -21.22
CA ALA A 444 -11.51 -16.73 -20.81
C ALA A 444 -10.75 -15.62 -20.08
N TRP A 445 -10.97 -14.36 -20.44
CA TRP A 445 -10.32 -13.23 -19.79
C TRP A 445 -11.34 -12.13 -19.47
N PHE A 446 -11.05 -11.35 -18.44
CA PHE A 446 -11.87 -10.19 -18.08
C PHE A 446 -11.05 -9.09 -17.40
N VAL A 447 -11.54 -7.86 -17.53
CA VAL A 447 -11.07 -6.66 -16.83
C VAL A 447 -12.14 -6.28 -15.84
N ASN A 448 -11.81 -6.22 -14.55
CA ASN A 448 -12.77 -5.84 -13.53
C ASN A 448 -13.30 -4.41 -13.77
N PRO A 449 -14.62 -4.18 -13.65
CA PRO A 449 -15.14 -2.82 -13.61
C PRO A 449 -14.51 -2.06 -12.42
N PRO A 450 -14.41 -0.72 -12.48
CA PRO A 450 -13.74 0.07 -11.44
C PRO A 450 -14.20 -0.25 -10.01
N ARG A 451 -15.49 -0.55 -9.81
CA ARG A 451 -16.08 -0.90 -8.51
C ARG A 451 -15.58 -2.24 -7.91
N LEU A 452 -15.03 -3.14 -8.73
CA LEU A 452 -14.55 -4.47 -8.34
C LEU A 452 -13.03 -4.58 -8.34
N GLN A 453 -12.29 -3.51 -8.68
CA GLN A 453 -10.83 -3.53 -8.67
C GLN A 453 -10.31 -3.58 -7.23
N SER A 454 -9.56 -4.64 -6.91
CA SER A 454 -8.92 -4.82 -5.60
C SER A 454 -7.80 -3.83 -5.31
N ILE A 455 -7.18 -3.29 -6.37
CA ILE A 455 -6.13 -2.27 -6.31
C ILE A 455 -6.47 -1.11 -7.24
N PRO A 456 -7.18 -0.08 -6.72
CA PRO A 456 -7.48 1.12 -7.50
C PRO A 456 -6.20 1.80 -8.00
N GLY A 457 -6.17 2.22 -9.27
CA GLY A 457 -5.03 2.90 -9.89
C GLY A 457 -4.02 2.01 -10.64
N LEU A 458 -4.08 0.69 -10.45
CA LEU A 458 -3.31 -0.28 -11.24
C LEU A 458 -4.23 -1.08 -12.17
N ALA A 459 -4.11 -0.80 -13.47
CA ALA A 459 -4.87 -1.51 -14.49
C ALA A 459 -4.40 -2.96 -14.57
N HIS A 460 -5.34 -3.89 -14.44
CA HIS A 460 -5.04 -5.32 -14.56
C HIS A 460 -6.22 -6.06 -15.21
N LEU A 461 -5.91 -7.20 -15.83
CA LEU A 461 -6.89 -8.14 -16.34
C LEU A 461 -6.59 -9.54 -15.85
N HIS A 462 -7.63 -10.35 -15.72
CA HIS A 462 -7.56 -11.74 -15.31
C HIS A 462 -7.63 -12.63 -16.55
N VAL A 463 -6.79 -13.66 -16.61
CA VAL A 463 -6.75 -14.65 -17.68
C VAL A 463 -6.88 -16.05 -17.08
N PHE A 464 -7.93 -16.77 -17.46
CA PHE A 464 -8.04 -18.20 -17.23
C PHE A 464 -7.59 -18.95 -18.47
N ALA A 465 -6.54 -19.74 -18.34
CA ALA A 465 -5.98 -20.53 -19.44
C ALA A 465 -6.12 -22.02 -19.16
N ARG A 466 -6.88 -22.72 -20.00
CA ARG A 466 -6.96 -24.18 -20.03
C ARG A 466 -6.19 -24.69 -21.24
N LYS A 467 -5.15 -25.49 -21.01
CA LYS A 467 -4.45 -26.15 -22.12
C LYS A 467 -5.38 -27.21 -22.73
N LYS A 468 -5.51 -27.22 -24.05
CA LYS A 468 -6.24 -28.26 -24.76
C LYS A 468 -5.50 -29.58 -24.60
N SER A 469 -6.24 -30.65 -24.38
CA SER A 469 -5.70 -32.00 -24.47
C SER A 469 -5.35 -32.28 -25.93
N ASP A 470 -4.22 -32.93 -26.16
CA ASP A 470 -3.83 -33.43 -27.49
C ASP A 470 -4.86 -34.42 -28.06
#